data_AF-A0AB74KYQ6-F1
#
_entry.id   AF-A0AB74KYQ6-F1
#
_cell.length_a   1.000
_cell.length_b   1.000
_cell.length_c   1.000
_cell.angle_alpha   90.00
_cell.angle_beta   90.00
_cell.angle_gamma   90.00
#
_symmetry.space_group_name_H-M   'P 1'
#
loop_
_entity.id
_entity.type
_entity.pdbx_description
1 polymer ?
#
loop_
_entity_poly.entity_id
_entity_poly.type
_entity_poly.pdbx_seq_one_letter_code
_entity_poly.pdbx_strand_id
1 'polypeptide(L)'
;MNEIMEQLRDKKSQKRRSAAKKLRKLKDINAGPYLLAALENELNDERTWETQYLMIMAIGECDYKPALPFLNGLVKQDNKATMLYVAIGDAIVRLSTESYNI
;
A
#
# COMPACT_ATOMS: atom_id res chain seq x y z
N MET A 1 3.26 17.63 5.90
CA MET A 1 2.74 16.27 6.17
C MET A 1 1.29 16.40 6.62
N ASN A 2 0.37 15.71 5.93
CA ASN A 2 -1.08 15.76 6.22
C ASN A 2 -1.41 14.88 7.43
N GLU A 3 -2.38 15.26 8.26
CA GLU A 3 -2.86 14.50 9.43
C GLU A 3 -3.16 13.03 9.09
N ILE A 4 -3.68 12.76 7.88
CA ILE A 4 -3.97 11.40 7.41
C ILE A 4 -2.67 10.59 7.23
N MET A 5 -1.58 11.21 6.78
CA MET A 5 -0.29 10.54 6.61
C MET A 5 0.36 10.23 7.97
N GLU A 6 0.19 11.09 8.98
CA GLU A 6 0.68 10.79 10.34
C GLU A 6 -0.04 9.57 10.95
N GLN A 7 -1.33 9.39 10.63
CA GLN A 7 -2.09 8.23 11.10
C GLN A 7 -1.58 6.89 10.55
N LEU A 8 -0.78 6.88 9.47
CA LEU A 8 -0.10 5.67 8.99
C LEU A 8 0.99 5.18 9.96
N ARG A 9 1.42 6.00 10.92
CA ARG A 9 2.41 5.66 11.95
C ARG A 9 1.77 5.41 13.32
N ASP A 10 0.45 5.44 13.43
CA ASP A 10 -0.23 5.22 14.70
C ASP A 10 0.03 3.80 15.21
N LYS A 11 0.14 3.64 16.54
CA LYS A 11 0.37 2.35 17.19
C LYS A 11 -0.76 1.35 16.91
N LYS A 12 -1.99 1.83 16.67
CA LYS A 12 -3.16 0.99 16.40
C LYS A 12 -3.29 0.68 14.90
N SER A 13 -3.23 -0.61 14.54
CA SER A 13 -3.39 -1.05 13.14
C SER A 13 -4.71 -0.56 12.51
N GLN A 14 -5.80 -0.47 13.29
CA GLN A 14 -7.09 0.05 12.81
C GLN A 14 -7.02 1.50 12.31
N LYS A 15 -6.16 2.33 12.93
CA LYS A 15 -5.97 3.72 12.48
C LYS A 15 -5.12 3.79 11.22
N ARG A 16 -4.04 3.00 11.16
CA ARG A 16 -3.22 2.88 9.94
C ARG A 16 -4.06 2.40 8.74
N ARG A 17 -4.90 1.39 8.96
CA ARG A 17 -5.87 0.88 7.99
C ARG A 17 -6.84 1.97 7.51
N SER A 18 -7.39 2.76 8.44
CA SER A 18 -8.33 3.84 8.12
C SER A 18 -7.67 4.95 7.30
N ALA A 19 -6.42 5.30 7.65
CA ALA A 19 -5.60 6.25 6.91
C ALA A 19 -5.33 5.76 5.48
N ALA A 20 -4.86 4.52 5.29
CA ALA A 20 -4.63 3.93 3.98
C ALA A 20 -5.90 3.94 3.11
N LYS A 21 -7.05 3.56 3.69
CA LYS A 21 -8.34 3.60 2.99
C LYS A 21 -8.72 5.01 2.53
N LYS A 22 -8.48 6.03 3.37
CA LYS A 22 -8.78 7.43 3.05
C LYS A 22 -7.85 7.95 1.96
N LEU A 23 -6.54 7.70 2.06
CA LEU A 23 -5.55 8.11 1.07
C LEU A 23 -5.80 7.47 -0.29
N ARG A 24 -6.14 6.18 -0.32
CA ARG A 24 -6.58 5.48 -1.53
C ARG A 24 -7.77 6.16 -2.21
N LYS A 25 -8.81 6.51 -1.43
CA LYS A 25 -10.00 7.19 -1.96
C LYS A 25 -9.65 8.56 -2.56
N LEU A 26 -8.70 9.25 -1.94
CA LEU A 26 -8.24 10.56 -2.40
C LEU A 26 -7.26 10.49 -3.58
N LYS A 27 -6.68 9.30 -3.86
CA LYS A 27 -5.59 9.11 -4.83
C LYS A 27 -4.47 10.13 -4.66
N ASP A 28 -4.12 10.43 -3.40
CA ASP A 28 -3.14 11.46 -3.08
C ASP A 28 -1.73 10.99 -3.49
N ILE A 29 -1.21 11.52 -4.58
CA ILE A 29 0.11 11.16 -5.12
C ILE A 29 1.25 11.39 -4.13
N ASN A 30 1.08 12.27 -3.14
CA ASN A 30 2.09 12.56 -2.13
C ASN A 30 2.10 11.51 -1.00
N ALA A 31 1.10 10.63 -0.95
CA ALA A 31 0.97 9.61 0.08
C ALA A 31 1.88 8.39 -0.14
N GLY A 32 2.33 8.18 -1.38
CA GLY A 32 3.15 7.04 -1.80
C GLY A 32 4.28 6.64 -0.85
N PRO A 33 5.24 7.52 -0.53
CA PRO A 33 6.36 7.18 0.34
C PRO A 33 5.91 6.82 1.77
N TYR A 34 4.86 7.46 2.28
CA TYR A 34 4.33 7.18 3.62
C TYR A 34 3.60 5.84 3.67
N LEU A 35 2.86 5.50 2.61
CA LEU A 35 2.17 4.23 2.48
C LEU A 35 3.17 3.06 2.37
N LEU A 36 4.25 3.23 1.61
CA LEU A 36 5.31 2.22 1.50
C LEU A 36 6.00 1.98 2.85
N ALA A 37 6.42 3.05 3.53
CA ALA A 37 7.05 2.93 4.84
C ALA A 37 6.12 2.31 5.89
N ALA A 38 4.81 2.57 5.80
CA ALA A 38 3.83 1.95 6.68
C ALA A 38 3.66 0.45 6.38
N LEU A 39 3.64 0.07 5.09
CA LEU A 39 3.55 -1.31 4.65
C LEU A 39 4.76 -2.13 5.11
N GLU A 40 5.98 -1.61 4.95
CA GLU A 40 7.21 -2.24 5.44
C GLU A 40 7.13 -2.57 6.93
N ASN A 41 6.58 -1.66 7.73
CA ASN A 41 6.36 -1.89 9.16
C ASN A 41 5.26 -2.92 9.42
N GLU A 42 4.17 -2.88 8.65
CA GLU A 42 3.00 -3.75 8.82
C GLU A 42 3.29 -5.22 8.48
N LEU A 43 4.25 -5.49 7.58
CA LEU A 43 4.65 -6.85 7.20
C LEU A 43 5.26 -7.66 8.35
N ASN A 44 5.72 -7.00 9.42
CA ASN A 44 6.23 -7.70 10.61
C ASN A 44 5.14 -8.37 11.46
N ASP A 45 3.86 -8.10 11.18
CA ASP A 45 2.71 -8.69 11.89
C ASP A 45 1.80 -9.44 10.90
N GLU A 46 1.89 -10.77 10.87
CA GLU A 46 1.05 -11.60 9.99
C GLU A 46 -0.46 -11.48 10.27
N ARG A 47 -0.86 -10.97 11.44
CA ARG A 47 -2.28 -10.86 11.84
C ARG A 47 -2.98 -9.66 11.20
N THR A 48 -2.25 -8.79 10.51
CA THR A 48 -2.77 -7.53 9.97
C THR A 48 -2.89 -7.55 8.43
N TRP A 49 -3.10 -8.72 7.84
CA TRP A 49 -3.23 -8.89 6.39
C TRP A 49 -4.25 -7.92 5.75
N GLU A 50 -5.36 -7.58 6.41
CA GLU A 50 -6.32 -6.59 5.90
C GLU A 50 -5.72 -5.18 5.79
N THR A 51 -4.87 -4.81 6.74
CA THR A 51 -4.18 -3.53 6.76
C THR A 51 -3.12 -3.48 5.67
N GLN A 52 -2.33 -4.55 5.52
CA GLN A 52 -1.36 -4.71 4.44
C GLN A 52 -2.05 -4.61 3.07
N TYR A 53 -3.16 -5.34 2.87
CA TYR A 53 -3.98 -5.29 1.66
C TYR A 53 -4.39 -3.85 1.31
N LEU A 54 -4.91 -3.10 2.28
CA LEU A 54 -5.36 -1.73 2.05
C LEU A 54 -4.19 -0.77 1.74
N MET A 55 -3.04 -0.96 2.36
CA MET A 55 -1.84 -0.18 2.05
C MET A 55 -1.34 -0.45 0.62
N ILE A 56 -1.30 -1.72 0.20
CA ILE A 56 -0.89 -2.09 -1.16
C ILE A 56 -1.83 -1.50 -2.21
N MET A 57 -3.15 -1.63 -2.01
CA MET A 57 -4.15 -1.02 -2.90
C MET A 57 -4.02 0.52 -2.95
N ALA A 58 -3.70 1.14 -1.81
CA ALA A 58 -3.49 2.59 -1.76
C ALA A 58 -2.24 3.01 -2.53
N ILE A 59 -1.13 2.26 -2.43
CA ILE A 59 0.11 2.51 -3.19
C ILE A 59 -0.16 2.51 -4.70
N GLY A 60 -0.93 1.54 -5.20
CA GLY A 60 -1.30 1.47 -6.62
C GLY A 60 -2.18 2.64 -7.07
N GLU A 61 -3.17 3.02 -6.27
CA GLU A 61 -4.10 4.13 -6.60
C GLU A 61 -3.49 5.52 -6.44
N CYS A 62 -2.44 5.65 -5.63
CA CYS A 62 -1.64 6.88 -5.49
C CYS A 62 -0.49 6.96 -6.53
N ASP A 63 -0.42 6.04 -7.49
CA ASP A 63 0.59 5.98 -8.56
C ASP A 63 2.04 6.07 -8.09
N TYR A 64 2.35 5.44 -6.94
CA TYR A 64 3.70 5.49 -6.37
C TYR A 64 4.62 4.43 -6.99
N LYS A 65 5.06 4.69 -8.22
CA LYS A 65 5.95 3.81 -9.02
C LYS A 65 7.23 3.36 -8.30
N PRO A 66 7.87 4.16 -7.42
CA PRO A 66 9.05 3.68 -6.67
C PRO A 66 8.79 2.44 -5.80
N ALA A 67 7.53 2.07 -5.51
CA ALA A 67 7.21 0.84 -4.80
C ALA A 67 7.35 -0.45 -5.64
N LEU A 68 7.51 -0.36 -6.97
CA LEU A 68 7.56 -1.53 -7.84
C LEU A 68 8.61 -2.59 -7.43
N PRO A 69 9.88 -2.25 -7.13
CA PRO A 69 10.87 -3.24 -6.71
C PRO A 69 10.46 -3.97 -5.42
N PHE A 70 9.90 -3.23 -4.46
CA PHE A 70 9.42 -3.77 -3.20
C PHE A 70 8.26 -4.75 -3.40
N LEU A 71 7.23 -4.33 -4.17
CA LEU A 71 6.06 -5.17 -4.46
C LEU A 71 6.45 -6.45 -5.21
N ASN A 72 7.37 -6.37 -6.18
CA ASN A 72 7.89 -7.55 -6.89
C ASN A 72 8.64 -8.52 -5.95
N GLY A 73 9.36 -7.99 -4.96
CA GLY A 73 9.98 -8.80 -3.91
C GLY A 73 8.94 -9.49 -3.04
N LEU A 74 7.84 -8.80 -2.72
CA LEU A 74 6.78 -9.31 -1.85
C LEU A 74 6.03 -10.51 -2.46
N VAL A 75 5.89 -10.58 -3.78
CA VAL A 75 5.29 -11.75 -4.49
C VAL A 75 6.10 -13.03 -4.25
N LYS A 76 7.43 -12.91 -4.06
CA LYS A 76 8.32 -14.06 -3.88
C LYS A 76 8.32 -14.62 -2.45
N GLN A 77 7.72 -13.89 -1.51
CA GLN A 77 7.61 -14.33 -0.12
C GLN A 77 6.41 -15.26 0.01
N ASP A 78 6.57 -16.34 0.79
CA ASP A 78 5.48 -17.26 1.10
C ASP A 78 4.48 -16.54 2.01
N ASN A 79 3.35 -16.13 1.46
CA ASN A 79 2.36 -15.31 2.13
C ASN A 79 1.05 -16.07 2.25
N LYS A 80 0.60 -16.31 3.49
CA LYS A 80 -0.54 -17.19 3.77
C LYS A 80 -1.88 -16.60 3.32
N ALA A 81 -1.97 -15.27 3.15
CA ALA A 81 -3.20 -14.59 2.77
C ALA A 81 -3.28 -14.39 1.25
N THR A 82 -4.05 -15.24 0.56
CA THR A 82 -4.23 -15.20 -0.90
C THR A 82 -4.66 -13.82 -1.42
N MET A 83 -5.46 -13.07 -0.65
CA MET A 83 -5.90 -11.72 -1.02
C MET A 83 -4.76 -10.70 -1.16
N LEU A 84 -3.62 -10.91 -0.50
CA LEU A 84 -2.45 -10.04 -0.65
C LEU A 84 -1.86 -10.16 -2.05
N TYR A 85 -1.79 -11.36 -2.62
CA TYR A 85 -1.33 -11.54 -4.00
C TYR A 85 -2.23 -10.82 -5.01
N VAL A 86 -3.54 -10.76 -4.77
CA VAL A 86 -4.48 -9.98 -5.60
C VAL A 86 -4.15 -8.49 -5.54
N ALA A 87 -3.97 -7.93 -4.34
CA ALA A 87 -3.62 -6.52 -4.19
C ALA A 87 -2.25 -6.19 -4.79
N ILE A 88 -1.25 -7.05 -4.58
CA ILE A 88 0.10 -6.86 -5.12
C ILE A 88 0.05 -6.90 -6.65
N GLY A 89 -0.67 -7.87 -7.23
CA GLY A 89 -0.87 -7.98 -8.67
C GLY A 89 -1.55 -6.74 -9.26
N ASP A 90 -2.67 -6.29 -8.67
CA ASP A 90 -3.35 -5.06 -9.11
C ASP A 90 -2.42 -3.85 -9.06
N ALA A 91 -1.73 -3.65 -7.93
CA ALA A 91 -0.81 -2.52 -7.77
C ALA A 91 0.35 -2.57 -8.76
N ILE A 92 0.97 -3.74 -8.98
CA ILE A 92 2.04 -3.88 -9.97
C ILE A 92 1.56 -3.55 -11.37
N VAL A 93 0.39 -4.06 -11.79
CA VAL A 93 -0.18 -3.76 -13.11
C VAL A 93 -0.39 -2.26 -13.26
N ARG A 94 -1.06 -1.64 -12.28
CA ARG A 94 -1.37 -0.20 -12.27
C ARG A 94 -0.11 0.68 -12.37
N LEU A 95 0.94 0.33 -11.64
CA LEU A 95 2.19 1.09 -11.60
C LEU A 95 3.11 0.81 -12.81
N SER A 96 2.95 -0.35 -13.45
CA SER A 96 3.73 -0.75 -14.62
C SER A 96 3.14 -0.24 -15.94
N THR A 97 1.85 0.09 -15.96
CA THR A 97 1.23 0.75 -17.11
C THR A 97 1.72 2.19 -17.21
N GLU A 98 2.27 2.57 -18.36
CA GLU A 98 2.47 3.97 -18.67
C GLU A 98 1.11 4.66 -18.69
N SER A 99 0.94 5.68 -17.83
CA SER A 99 -0.22 6.55 -17.84
C SER A 99 -0.22 7.31 -19.17
N TYR A 100 -0.87 6.77 -20.19
CA TYR A 100 -1.20 7.52 -21.40
C TYR A 100 -2.22 8.59 -20.97
N ASN A 101 -1.71 9.81 -20.74
CA ASN A 101 -2.55 10.99 -20.62
C ASN A 101 -3.07 11.29 -22.03
N ILE A 102 -4.29 10.82 -22.33
CA ILE A 102 -5.07 11.23 -23.50
C ILE A 102 -5.83 12.49 -23.14
#